data_AF-A0A0M5IZM4-F1
#
_entry.id   AF-A0A0M5IZM4-F1
#
_cell.length_a   1.000
_cell.length_b   1.000
_cell.length_c   1.000
_cell.angle_alpha   90.00
_cell.angle_beta   90.00
_cell.angle_gamma   90.00
#
_symmetry.space_group_name_H-M   'P 1'
#
loop_
_entity.id
_entity.type
_entity.pdbx_description
1 polymer ?
#
loop_
_entity_poly.entity_id
_entity_poly.type
_entity_poly.pdbx_seq_one_letter_code
_entity_poly.pdbx_strand_id
1 'polypeptide(L)'
;MKNLACGCPGSSVRTIEKKETCNSVETGRLASELRQWPTQLTLVPPTAPWLQGAHLLIAADCTPFAYAEFHRDFIRGKVLVNACPKLDDCGPYVEKLTRILADNDIQSLTVTIMEVPCCRGMAAVAQQALAASGKEIPFEVVVIGVDGERRS
;
A
#
# COMPACT_ATOMS: atom_id res chain seq x y z
N MET A 1 33.50 15.23 -15.02
CA MET A 1 32.22 15.28 -14.29
C MET A 1 31.55 13.93 -14.48
N LYS A 2 31.44 13.12 -13.41
CA LYS A 2 30.84 11.77 -13.51
C LYS A 2 29.33 11.94 -13.63
N ASN A 3 28.78 11.61 -14.79
CA ASN A 3 27.34 11.40 -14.96
C ASN A 3 26.93 10.25 -14.04
N LEU A 4 26.34 10.60 -12.88
CA LEU A 4 25.61 9.64 -12.06
C LEU A 4 24.46 9.13 -12.93
N ALA A 5 24.43 7.82 -13.16
CA ALA A 5 23.36 7.17 -13.89
C ALA A 5 22.03 7.58 -13.25
N CYS A 6 21.24 8.36 -14.00
CA CYS A 6 19.95 8.84 -13.56
C CYS A 6 19.00 7.64 -13.47
N GLY A 7 18.66 7.22 -12.26
CA GLY A 7 17.55 6.30 -12.05
C GLY A 7 16.26 6.88 -12.65
N CYS A 8 15.34 6.01 -13.08
CA CYS A 8 14.03 6.45 -13.57
C CYS A 8 13.36 7.33 -12.49
N PRO A 9 12.89 8.55 -12.82
CA PRO A 9 12.20 9.41 -11.86
C PRO A 9 11.04 8.70 -11.15
N GLY A 10 10.41 7.75 -11.84
CA GLY A 10 9.34 6.90 -11.32
C GLY A 10 9.75 5.99 -10.14
N SER A 11 11.04 5.71 -9.94
CA SER A 11 11.53 4.87 -8.83
C SER A 11 12.20 5.69 -7.73
N SER A 12 12.24 7.02 -7.86
CA SER A 12 12.83 7.88 -6.82
C SER A 12 11.90 7.97 -5.61
N VAL A 13 12.42 7.62 -4.42
CA VAL A 13 11.67 7.69 -3.16
C VAL A 13 11.41 9.15 -2.79
N ARG A 14 10.15 9.51 -2.58
CA ARG A 14 9.71 10.87 -2.22
C ARG A 14 8.63 10.82 -1.16
N THR A 15 8.68 11.78 -0.26
CA THR A 15 7.57 12.15 0.61
C THR A 15 6.77 13.25 -0.07
N ILE A 16 5.45 13.12 -0.09
CA ILE A 16 4.53 14.14 -0.61
C ILE A 16 4.02 14.93 0.59
N GLU A 17 4.46 16.18 0.71
CA GLU A 17 4.03 17.05 1.79
C GLU A 17 2.54 17.40 1.66
N LYS A 18 1.78 17.13 2.72
CA LYS A 18 0.38 17.51 2.84
C LYS A 18 0.22 18.52 3.97
N LYS A 19 -0.46 19.62 3.69
CA LYS A 19 -0.98 20.49 4.75
C LYS A 19 -2.20 19.80 5.36
N GLU A 20 -2.19 19.64 6.67
CA GLU A 20 -3.34 19.21 7.46
C GLU A 20 -4.48 20.23 7.24
N THR A 21 -5.55 19.83 6.56
CA THR A 21 -6.76 20.65 6.39
C THR A 21 -7.85 20.14 7.32
N CYS A 22 -8.37 21.01 8.17
CA CYS A 22 -9.49 20.69 9.05
C CYS A 22 -10.79 20.54 8.24
N ASN A 23 -11.49 19.43 8.44
CA ASN A 23 -12.63 18.98 7.63
C ASN A 23 -13.77 20.01 7.58
N SER A 24 -14.16 20.41 6.37
CA SER A 24 -15.53 20.77 6.05
C SER A 24 -16.10 19.67 5.15
N VAL A 25 -17.42 19.52 5.09
CA VAL A 25 -18.07 18.58 4.16
C VAL A 25 -17.62 18.96 2.74
N GLU A 26 -16.71 18.18 2.16
CA GLU A 26 -16.18 18.44 0.82
C GLU A 26 -17.27 18.17 -0.22
N THR A 27 -18.10 19.18 -0.47
CA THR A 27 -18.91 19.26 -1.69
C THR A 27 -17.97 19.73 -2.81
N GLY A 28 -17.35 18.79 -3.54
CA GLY A 28 -16.40 19.17 -4.59
C GLY A 28 -15.42 18.07 -5.01
N ARG A 29 -14.34 18.49 -5.68
CA ARG A 29 -13.25 17.58 -6.08
C ARG A 29 -12.46 17.12 -4.85
N LEU A 30 -12.29 15.81 -4.72
CA LEU A 30 -11.45 15.21 -3.68
C LEU A 30 -9.97 15.55 -3.92
N ALA A 31 -9.28 15.98 -2.87
CA ALA A 31 -7.83 16.09 -2.88
C ALA A 31 -7.18 14.70 -2.78
N SER A 32 -6.11 14.44 -3.54
CA SER A 32 -5.38 13.18 -3.44
C SER A 32 -4.90 12.94 -2.01
N GLU A 33 -5.13 11.75 -1.47
CA GLU A 33 -4.68 11.32 -0.13
C GLU A 33 -3.26 10.73 -0.08
N LEU A 34 -2.60 10.57 -1.23
CA LEU A 34 -1.28 9.97 -1.32
C LEU A 34 -0.20 10.83 -0.62
N ARG A 35 0.65 10.20 0.20
CA ARG A 35 1.72 10.87 0.98
C ARG A 35 3.14 10.44 0.59
N GLN A 36 3.28 9.52 -0.35
CA GLN A 36 4.55 8.90 -0.70
C GLN A 36 4.59 8.46 -2.17
N TRP A 37 5.81 8.33 -2.70
CA TRP A 37 6.10 7.76 -4.01
C TRP A 37 7.42 6.99 -3.97
N PRO A 38 7.59 5.87 -4.72
CA PRO A 38 6.60 5.17 -5.57
C PRO A 38 5.59 4.35 -4.77
N THR A 39 4.51 3.91 -5.43
CA THR A 39 3.49 3.03 -4.83
C THR A 39 3.70 1.56 -5.14
N GLN A 40 4.30 1.20 -6.28
CA GLN A 40 4.47 -0.23 -6.62
C GLN A 40 5.42 -0.92 -5.64
N LEU A 41 4.97 -2.01 -5.02
CA LEU A 41 5.74 -2.76 -4.03
C LEU A 41 7.13 -3.18 -4.54
N THR A 42 7.24 -3.54 -5.82
CA THR A 42 8.52 -3.85 -6.48
C THR A 42 9.52 -2.70 -6.39
N LEU A 43 9.07 -1.44 -6.48
CA LEU A 43 9.93 -0.26 -6.52
C LEU A 43 10.24 0.31 -5.13
N VAL A 44 9.41 0.01 -4.14
CA VAL A 44 9.58 0.53 -2.77
C VAL A 44 10.76 -0.17 -2.09
N PRO A 45 11.77 0.58 -1.59
CA PRO A 45 12.79 0.01 -0.74
C PRO A 45 12.24 -0.20 0.69
N PRO A 46 12.59 -1.31 1.37
CA PRO A 46 12.14 -1.56 2.76
C PRO A 46 12.54 -0.50 3.79
N THR A 47 13.55 0.32 3.44
CA THR A 47 14.11 1.39 4.28
C THR A 47 13.53 2.77 3.96
N ALA A 48 12.46 2.86 3.16
CA ALA A 48 11.86 4.14 2.83
C ALA A 48 11.40 4.86 4.12
N PRO A 49 11.77 6.14 4.33
CA PRO A 49 11.61 6.80 5.63
C PRO A 49 10.15 6.95 6.08
N TRP A 50 9.22 7.00 5.12
CA TRP A 50 7.79 7.09 5.40
C TRP A 50 7.17 5.77 5.88
N LEU A 51 7.90 4.64 5.87
CA LEU A 51 7.43 3.37 6.44
C LEU A 51 7.48 3.36 7.97
N GLN A 52 8.40 4.09 8.59
CA GLN A 52 8.52 4.11 10.05
C GLN A 52 7.28 4.75 10.68
N GLY A 53 6.63 4.04 11.61
CA GLY A 53 5.41 4.52 12.27
C GLY A 53 4.15 4.48 11.39
N ALA A 54 4.19 3.83 10.23
CA ALA A 54 3.11 3.88 9.26
C ALA A 54 1.93 2.94 9.60
N HIS A 55 0.72 3.37 9.23
CA HIS A 55 -0.36 2.47 8.91
C HIS A 55 -0.18 1.99 7.47
N LEU A 56 0.25 0.75 7.26
CA LEU A 56 0.56 0.21 5.95
C LEU A 56 -0.71 -0.33 5.28
N LEU A 57 -0.93 0.09 4.03
CA LEU A 57 -1.96 -0.39 3.13
C LEU A 57 -1.31 -1.10 1.96
N ILE A 58 -1.64 -2.37 1.76
CA ILE A 58 -1.32 -3.12 0.55
C ILE A 58 -2.58 -3.18 -0.31
N ALA A 59 -2.58 -2.52 -1.46
CA ALA A 59 -3.70 -2.53 -2.38
C ALA A 59 -3.46 -3.48 -3.56
N ALA A 60 -4.39 -4.39 -3.80
CA ALA A 60 -4.45 -5.05 -5.10
C ALA A 60 -4.75 -4.00 -6.18
N ASP A 61 -4.06 -4.07 -7.32
CA ASP A 61 -4.08 -3.03 -8.37
C ASP A 61 -5.48 -2.60 -8.82
N CYS A 62 -6.45 -3.51 -8.85
CA CYS A 62 -7.82 -3.18 -9.28
C CYS A 62 -8.64 -2.44 -8.21
N THR A 63 -8.27 -2.53 -6.93
CA THR A 63 -9.11 -2.02 -5.83
C THR A 63 -9.31 -0.51 -5.86
N PRO A 64 -8.32 0.34 -6.16
CA PRO A 64 -8.53 1.79 -6.27
C PRO A 64 -9.37 2.18 -7.49
N PHE A 65 -9.41 1.34 -8.52
CA PHE A 65 -10.21 1.58 -9.73
C PHE A 65 -11.66 1.13 -9.57
N ALA A 66 -11.91 0.10 -8.76
CA ALA A 66 -13.24 -0.42 -8.50
C ALA A 66 -13.97 0.36 -7.39
N TYR A 67 -13.28 0.70 -6.30
CA TYR A 67 -13.90 1.34 -5.14
C TYR A 67 -13.81 2.87 -5.24
N ALA A 68 -14.93 3.55 -5.42
CA ALA A 68 -14.98 4.99 -5.71
C ALA A 68 -14.32 5.86 -4.61
N GLU A 69 -14.46 5.47 -3.34
CA GLU A 69 -14.03 6.25 -2.18
C GLU A 69 -12.65 5.83 -1.66
N PHE A 70 -11.82 5.20 -2.51
CA PHE A 70 -10.59 4.53 -2.08
C PHE A 70 -9.58 5.47 -1.42
N HIS A 71 -9.46 6.69 -1.93
CA HIS A 71 -8.60 7.70 -1.31
C HIS A 71 -9.06 8.04 0.11
N ARG A 72 -10.38 8.25 0.30
CA ARG A 72 -10.96 8.66 1.57
C ARG A 72 -10.90 7.54 2.61
N ASP A 73 -11.26 6.33 2.21
CA ASP A 73 -11.51 5.24 3.15
C ASP A 73 -10.27 4.34 3.37
N PHE A 74 -9.34 4.30 2.41
CA PHE A 74 -8.13 3.46 2.51
C PHE A 74 -6.82 4.25 2.50
N ILE A 75 -6.62 5.22 1.60
CA ILE A 75 -5.30 5.91 1.48
C ILE A 75 -5.12 6.96 2.58
N ARG A 76 -6.19 7.64 3.00
CA ARG A 76 -6.13 8.70 4.02
C ARG A 76 -5.42 8.22 5.28
N GLY A 77 -4.33 8.89 5.63
CA GLY A 77 -3.54 8.59 6.84
C GLY A 77 -2.70 7.31 6.76
N LYS A 78 -2.66 6.63 5.60
CA LYS A 78 -1.93 5.38 5.40
C LYS A 78 -0.81 5.55 4.37
N VAL A 79 0.17 4.67 4.49
CA VAL A 79 1.19 4.45 3.46
C VAL A 79 0.71 3.34 2.55
N LEU A 80 0.50 3.66 1.29
CA LEU A 80 0.07 2.73 0.25
C LEU A 80 1.26 2.10 -0.47
N VAL A 81 1.24 0.78 -0.59
CA VAL A 81 1.92 0.02 -1.63
C VAL A 81 0.91 -0.76 -2.46
N ASN A 82 1.13 -0.91 -3.76
CA ASN A 82 0.27 -1.69 -4.64
C ASN A 82 1.02 -2.85 -5.31
N ALA A 83 0.30 -3.95 -5.51
CA ALA A 83 0.81 -5.19 -6.11
C ALA A 83 -0.36 -6.01 -6.67
N CYS A 84 -0.12 -6.81 -7.71
CA CYS A 84 -1.11 -7.72 -8.28
C CYS A 84 -0.56 -9.15 -8.33
N PRO A 85 -1.08 -10.08 -7.52
CA PRO A 85 -0.57 -11.45 -7.49
C PRO A 85 -0.79 -12.24 -8.79
N LYS A 86 -1.61 -11.72 -9.71
CA LYS A 86 -1.81 -12.29 -11.05
C LYS A 86 -0.76 -11.82 -12.06
N LEU A 87 -0.23 -10.62 -11.89
CA LEU A 87 0.68 -9.99 -12.86
C LEU A 87 2.13 -10.02 -12.39
N ASP A 88 2.35 -10.03 -11.08
CA ASP A 88 3.66 -9.95 -10.47
C ASP A 88 4.20 -11.33 -10.05
N ASP A 89 5.53 -11.44 -9.97
CA ASP A 89 6.18 -12.52 -9.24
C ASP A 89 6.04 -12.27 -7.73
N CYS A 90 5.18 -13.06 -7.08
CA CYS A 90 4.93 -12.96 -5.65
C CYS A 90 6.06 -13.53 -4.79
N GLY A 91 6.97 -14.35 -5.34
CA GLY A 91 8.04 -14.98 -4.57
C GLY A 91 8.86 -13.98 -3.75
N PRO A 92 9.40 -12.92 -4.40
CA PRO A 92 10.15 -11.86 -3.72
C PRO A 92 9.31 -10.99 -2.77
N TYR A 93 7.97 -11.01 -2.86
CA TYR A 93 7.13 -10.13 -2.06
C TYR A 93 7.04 -10.55 -0.59
N VAL A 94 7.08 -11.86 -0.30
CA VAL A 94 7.10 -12.33 1.09
C VAL A 94 8.35 -11.79 1.80
N GLU A 95 9.53 -11.94 1.20
CA GLU A 95 10.78 -11.45 1.79
C GLU A 95 10.77 -9.92 1.93
N LYS A 96 10.38 -9.19 0.87
CA LYS A 96 10.35 -7.74 0.90
C LYS A 96 9.39 -7.21 1.97
N LEU A 97 8.17 -7.74 2.04
CA LEU A 97 7.20 -7.36 3.06
C LEU A 97 7.68 -7.74 4.45
N THR A 98 8.33 -8.91 4.62
CA THR A 98 8.93 -9.30 5.90
C THR A 98 9.92 -8.25 6.38
N ARG A 99 10.81 -7.77 5.50
CA ARG A 99 11.75 -6.68 5.84
C ARG A 99 11.04 -5.37 6.15
N ILE A 100 10.04 -4.98 5.35
CA ILE A 100 9.24 -3.77 5.64
C ILE A 100 8.63 -3.84 7.04
N LEU A 101 8.03 -4.97 7.41
CA LEU A 101 7.37 -5.14 8.70
C LEU A 101 8.40 -5.26 9.85
N ALA A 102 9.50 -5.98 9.66
CA ALA A 102 10.53 -6.20 10.67
C ALA A 102 11.34 -4.92 10.96
N ASP A 103 11.73 -4.18 9.93
CA ASP A 103 12.66 -3.05 10.04
C ASP A 103 11.97 -1.73 10.43
N ASN A 104 10.62 -1.69 10.43
CA ASN A 104 9.84 -0.49 10.71
C ASN A 104 8.77 -0.72 11.79
N ASP A 105 8.44 0.28 12.60
CA ASP A 105 7.34 0.21 13.56
C ASP A 105 5.98 0.44 12.88
N ILE A 106 5.56 -0.52 12.08
CA ILE A 106 4.25 -0.51 11.41
C ILE A 106 3.14 -0.64 12.45
N GLN A 107 2.24 0.34 12.46
CA GLN A 107 1.15 0.46 13.45
C GLN A 107 -0.06 -0.41 13.12
N SER A 108 -0.30 -0.66 11.83
CA SER A 108 -1.32 -1.59 11.34
C SER A 108 -1.04 -2.01 9.90
N LEU A 109 -1.55 -3.18 9.50
CA LEU A 109 -1.48 -3.70 8.14
C LEU A 109 -2.89 -3.96 7.60
N THR A 110 -3.30 -3.19 6.59
CA THR A 110 -4.54 -3.42 5.84
C THR A 110 -4.21 -3.94 4.45
N VAL A 111 -4.93 -4.97 3.97
CA VAL A 111 -4.81 -5.48 2.61
C VAL A 111 -6.16 -5.37 1.90
N THR A 112 -6.25 -4.59 0.83
CA THR A 112 -7.46 -4.55 -0.02
C THR A 112 -7.29 -5.52 -1.20
N ILE A 113 -8.27 -6.41 -1.38
CA ILE A 113 -8.30 -7.37 -2.49
C ILE A 113 -9.64 -7.30 -3.22
N MET A 114 -9.67 -7.73 -4.48
CA MET A 114 -10.94 -7.96 -5.19
C MET A 114 -11.53 -9.32 -4.77
N GLU A 115 -12.85 -9.48 -4.88
CA GLU A 115 -13.56 -10.73 -4.56
C GLU A 115 -13.20 -11.91 -5.47
N VAL A 116 -12.58 -11.64 -6.61
CA VAL A 116 -12.14 -12.64 -7.57
C VAL A 116 -10.99 -13.51 -7.01
N PRO A 117 -10.92 -14.80 -7.37
CA PRO A 117 -10.00 -15.74 -6.74
C PRO A 117 -8.52 -15.38 -6.93
N CYS A 118 -8.17 -14.71 -8.04
CA CYS A 118 -6.78 -14.35 -8.32
C CYS A 118 -6.16 -13.39 -7.29
N CYS A 119 -6.97 -12.59 -6.57
CA CYS A 119 -6.45 -11.61 -5.61
C CYS A 119 -6.17 -12.22 -4.22
N ARG A 120 -6.64 -13.44 -3.94
CA ARG A 120 -6.44 -14.11 -2.63
C ARG A 120 -4.96 -14.33 -2.30
N GLY A 121 -4.11 -14.48 -3.30
CA GLY A 121 -2.67 -14.65 -3.12
C GLY A 121 -2.01 -13.49 -2.36
N MET A 122 -2.52 -12.26 -2.51
CA MET A 122 -1.94 -11.09 -1.83
C MET A 122 -2.18 -11.13 -0.31
N ALA A 123 -3.36 -11.56 0.13
CA ALA A 123 -3.65 -11.73 1.55
C ALA A 123 -2.74 -12.80 2.17
N ALA A 124 -2.52 -13.92 1.46
CA ALA A 124 -1.62 -14.98 1.91
C ALA A 124 -0.16 -14.52 2.02
N VAL A 125 0.34 -13.78 1.01
CA VAL A 125 1.68 -13.19 1.02
C VAL A 125 1.87 -12.24 2.20
N ALA A 126 0.89 -11.36 2.46
CA ALA A 126 0.93 -10.43 3.59
C ALA A 126 0.92 -11.16 4.95
N GLN A 127 0.09 -12.21 5.08
CA GLN A 127 0.02 -13.01 6.31
C GLN A 127 1.31 -13.79 6.58
N GLN A 128 1.94 -14.35 5.54
CA GLN A 128 3.23 -15.01 5.65
C GLN A 128 4.33 -14.04 6.05
N ALA A 129 4.37 -12.85 5.44
CA ALA A 129 5.34 -11.82 5.78
C ALA A 129 5.17 -11.31 7.22
N LEU A 130 3.92 -11.15 7.67
CA LEU A 130 3.63 -10.77 9.05
C LEU A 130 4.14 -11.83 10.03
N ALA A 131 3.83 -13.11 9.80
CA ALA A 131 4.32 -14.19 10.63
C ALA A 131 5.87 -14.27 10.66
N ALA A 132 6.50 -14.09 9.50
CA ALA A 132 7.96 -14.11 9.37
C ALA A 132 8.64 -12.88 9.99
N SER A 133 7.95 -11.75 10.12
CA SER A 133 8.49 -10.51 10.70
C SER A 133 8.73 -10.61 12.22
N GLY A 134 8.06 -11.55 12.90
CA GLY A 134 8.11 -11.70 14.34
C GLY A 134 7.42 -10.57 15.13
N LYS A 135 6.69 -9.66 14.45
CA LYS A 135 5.94 -8.57 15.10
C LYS A 135 4.46 -8.88 15.22
N GLU A 136 3.86 -8.37 16.29
CA GLU A 136 2.41 -8.37 16.48
C GLU A 136 1.83 -7.06 15.94
N ILE A 137 1.28 -7.10 14.71
CA ILE A 137 0.70 -5.94 14.02
C ILE A 137 -0.78 -6.22 13.77
N PRO A 138 -1.70 -5.30 14.11
CA PRO A 138 -3.11 -5.41 13.74
C PRO A 138 -3.27 -5.62 12.22
N PHE A 139 -3.93 -6.71 11.84
CA PHE A 139 -4.05 -7.14 10.44
C PHE A 139 -5.51 -7.22 10.00
N GLU A 140 -5.83 -6.58 8.88
CA GLU A 140 -7.17 -6.59 8.28
C GLU A 140 -7.08 -6.90 6.78
N VAL A 141 -7.96 -7.78 6.30
CA VAL A 141 -8.19 -7.99 4.86
C VAL A 141 -9.56 -7.44 4.52
N VAL A 142 -9.62 -6.56 3.53
CA VAL A 142 -10.86 -5.96 3.04
C VAL A 142 -11.11 -6.41 1.61
N VAL A 143 -12.31 -6.94 1.36
CA VAL A 143 -12.69 -7.49 0.06
C VAL A 143 -13.59 -6.48 -0.67
N ILE A 144 -13.23 -6.13 -1.89
CA ILE A 144 -13.98 -5.25 -2.79
C ILE A 144 -14.63 -6.09 -3.88
N GLY A 145 -15.93 -5.88 -4.09
CA GLY A 145 -16.70 -6.49 -5.14
C GLY A 145 -16.34 -6.00 -6.54
N VAL A 146 -16.64 -6.79 -7.57
CA VAL A 146 -16.51 -6.34 -8.97
C VAL A 146 -17.50 -5.22 -9.31
N ASP A 147 -18.53 -5.06 -8.49
CA ASP A 147 -19.51 -3.95 -8.50
C ASP A 147 -19.00 -2.69 -7.80
N GLY A 148 -17.81 -2.74 -7.19
CA GLY A 148 -17.23 -1.61 -6.47
C GLY A 148 -17.68 -1.48 -5.01
N GLU A 149 -18.43 -2.44 -4.47
CA GLU A 149 -18.91 -2.40 -3.08
C GLU A 149 -17.99 -3.17 -2.13
N ARG A 150 -17.87 -2.69 -0.89
CA ARG A 150 -17.13 -3.41 0.16
C ARG A 150 -17.94 -4.66 0.58
N ARG A 151 -17.32 -5.82 0.59
CA ARG A 151 -17.92 -7.05 1.15
C ARG A 151 -17.76 -7.05 2.67
N SER A 152 -18.84 -7.41 3.37
CA SER A 152 -18.92 -7.58 4.83
C SER A 152 -18.25 -8.86 5.29
#